data_AF-A0A960ULE8-F1
#
_entry.id   AF-A0A960ULE8-F1
#
_cell.length_a   1.000
_cell.length_b   1.000
_cell.length_c   1.000
_cell.angle_alpha   90.00
_cell.angle_beta   90.00
_cell.angle_gamma   90.00
#
_symmetry.space_group_name_H-M   'P 1'
#
loop_
_entity.id
_entity.type
_entity.pdbx_description
1 polymer ?
#
loop_
_entity_poly.entity_id
_entity_poly.type
_entity_poly.pdbx_seq_one_letter_code
_entity_poly.pdbx_strand_id
1 'polypeptide(L)' 'MEATQFIPFRAEIHCSKCDKQLLMMLQPLHLEIPLHCPNCGHNLTYVVRQSIRNHLSAQAAYTS' A
#
# COMPACT_ATOMS: atom_id res chain seq x y z
N MET A 1 -26.35 -9.87 0.83
CA MET A 1 -24.91 -9.95 1.17
C MET A 1 -24.23 -8.94 0.27
N GLU A 2 -24.00 -7.72 0.76
CA GLU A 2 -23.27 -6.72 -0.01
C GLU A 2 -21.83 -7.19 -0.15
N ALA A 3 -21.42 -7.46 -1.39
CA ALA A 3 -20.02 -7.65 -1.69
C ALA A 3 -19.36 -6.30 -1.41
N THR A 4 -18.62 -6.19 -0.30
CA THR A 4 -17.70 -5.07 -0.08
C THR A 4 -16.84 -4.96 -1.34
N GLN A 5 -17.11 -3.96 -2.18
CA GLN A 5 -16.29 -3.68 -3.35
C GLN A 5 -14.93 -3.21 -2.83
N PHE A 6 -13.99 -4.14 -2.79
CA PHE A 6 -12.62 -3.86 -2.41
C PHE A 6 -11.93 -3.16 -3.58
N ILE A 7 -11.92 -1.83 -3.54
CA ILE A 7 -11.31 -1.00 -4.57
C ILE A 7 -9.79 -1.06 -4.40
N PRO A 8 -9.02 -1.50 -5.42
CA PRO A 8 -7.57 -1.41 -5.39
C PRO A 8 -7.13 0.05 -5.24
N PHE A 9 -6.08 0.29 -4.45
CA PHE A 9 -5.56 1.64 -4.25
C PHE A 9 -4.05 1.68 -4.46
N ARG A 10 -3.56 2.85 -4.86
CA ARG A 10 -2.13 3.10 -5.03
C ARG A 10 -1.49 3.35 -3.67
N ALA A 11 -0.39 2.67 -3.41
CA ALA A 11 0.44 2.87 -2.23
C ALA A 11 1.87 3.18 -2.64
N GLU A 12 2.50 4.04 -1.84
CA GLU A 12 3.86 4.50 -2.04
C GLU A 12 4.74 3.98 -0.91
N ILE A 13 5.82 3.30 -1.27
CA ILE A 13 6.65 2.54 -0.34
C ILE A 13 8.08 2.98 -0.53
N HIS A 14 8.71 3.46 0.54
CA HIS A 14 10.12 3.82 0.51
C HIS A 14 10.97 2.61 0.86
N CYS A 15 11.98 2.34 0.03
CA CYS A 15 12.99 1.37 0.37
C CYS A 15 13.88 1.93 1.48
N SER A 16 13.91 1.25 2.63
CA SER A 16 14.74 1.63 3.79
C SER A 16 16.25 1.69 3.55
N LYS A 17 16.73 1.11 2.44
CA LYS A 17 18.16 1.01 2.13
C LYS A 17 18.66 2.01 1.09
N CYS A 18 17.82 2.38 0.12
CA CYS A 18 18.23 3.24 -0.98
C CYS A 18 17.29 4.43 -1.20
N ASP A 19 16.35 4.64 -0.28
CA ASP A 19 15.35 5.71 -0.24
C ASP A 19 14.51 5.86 -1.51
N LYS A 20 14.58 4.89 -2.42
CA LYS A 20 13.77 4.90 -3.63
C LYS A 20 12.32 4.56 -3.30
N GLN A 21 11.44 5.33 -3.91
CA GLN A 21 10.00 5.16 -3.83
C GLN A 21 9.55 4.08 -4.82
N LEU A 22 8.72 3.18 -4.34
CA LEU A 22 8.08 2.11 -5.07
C LEU A 22 6.59 2.37 -5.09
N LEU A 23 6.01 2.34 -6.29
CA LEU A 23 4.58 2.53 -6.50
C LEU A 23 3.94 1.18 -6.73
N MET A 24 2.93 0.86 -5.93
CA MET A 24 2.26 -0.43 -6.01
C MET A 24 0.75 -0.28 -5.93
N MET A 25 0.05 -1.14 -6.65
CA MET A 25 -1.39 -1.30 -6.50
C MET A 25 -1.66 -2.37 -5.45
N LEU A 26 -2.31 -1.97 -4.36
CA LEU A 26 -2.66 -2.86 -3.27
C LEU A 26 -4.11 -3.28 -3.37
N GLN A 27 -4.33 -4.57 -3.16
CA GLN A 27 -5.64 -5.13 -2.86
C GLN A 27 -5.70 -5.40 -1.34
N PRO A 28 -6.80 -5.05 -0.66
CA PRO A 28 -6.91 -5.10 0.80
C PRO A 28 -6.96 -6.52 1.40
N LEU A 29 -6.72 -7.57 0.60
CA LEU A 29 -6.68 -8.97 1.04
C LEU A 29 -5.37 -9.34 1.76
N HIS A 30 -4.26 -8.64 1.47
CA HIS A 30 -2.96 -8.98 2.04
C HIS A 30 -2.68 -8.13 3.29
N LEU A 31 -2.28 -8.75 4.39
CA LEU A 31 -1.92 -8.05 5.62
C LEU A 31 -0.48 -7.53 5.58
N GLU A 32 0.41 -8.36 5.05
CA GLU A 32 1.84 -8.11 4.87
C GLU A 32 2.25 -8.61 3.49
N ILE A 33 3.06 -7.81 2.78
CA ILE A 33 3.54 -8.14 1.44
C ILE A 33 5.07 -8.10 1.46
N PRO A 34 5.75 -9.22 1.16
CA PRO A 34 7.18 -9.22 0.91
C PRO A 34 7.45 -8.58 -0.45
N LEU A 35 8.39 -7.63 -0.49
CA LEU A 35 8.72 -6.86 -1.68
C LEU A 35 10.22 -6.84 -1.88
N HIS A 36 10.64 -6.94 -3.13
CA HIS A 36 12.04 -6.80 -3.49
C HIS A 36 12.22 -5.43 -4.12
N CYS A 37 13.12 -4.62 -3.56
CA CYS A 37 13.45 -3.35 -4.17
C CYS A 37 14.17 -3.61 -5.51
N PRO A 38 13.61 -3.20 -6.66
CA PRO A 38 14.22 -3.42 -7.97
C PRO A 38 15.55 -2.67 -8.14
N ASN A 39 15.83 -1.67 -7.29
CA ASN A 39 17.03 -0.85 -7.39
C ASN A 39 18.22 -1.41 -6.62
N CYS A 40 18.00 -1.92 -5.41
CA CYS A 40 19.09 -2.36 -4.53
C CYS A 40 19.00 -3.85 -4.15
N GLY A 41 17.98 -4.56 -4.64
CA GLY A 41 17.72 -5.97 -4.35
C GLY A 41 17.35 -6.24 -2.89
N HIS A 42 17.06 -5.20 -2.10
CA HIS A 42 16.75 -5.36 -0.68
C HIS A 42 15.31 -5.83 -0.47
N ASN A 43 15.14 -6.78 0.46
CA ASN A 43 13.83 -7.28 0.87
C ASN A 43 13.18 -6.28 1.81
N LEU A 44 11.94 -5.95 1.53
CA LEU A 44 11.09 -5.04 2.29
C LEU A 44 9.85 -5.81 2.72
N THR A 45 9.38 -5.54 3.93
CA THR A 45 8.08 -6.03 4.41
C THR A 45 7.13 -4.85 4.48
N TYR A 46 6.05 -4.89 3.72
CA TYR A 46 5.06 -3.83 3.70
C TYR A 46 3.76 -4.23 4.39
N VAL A 47 3.32 -3.42 5.36
CA VAL A 47 2.11 -3.66 6.15
C VAL A 47 0.94 -2.85 5.60
N VAL A 48 -0.02 -3.54 4.99
CA VAL A 48 -1.13 -2.94 4.21
C VAL A 48 -2.16 -2.24 5.11
N ARG A 49 -2.29 -2.63 6.38
CA ARG A 49 -3.26 -2.06 7.33
C ARG A 49 -3.09 -0.55 7.53
N GLN A 50 -1.86 -0.03 7.52
CA GLN A 50 -1.62 1.40 7.67
C GLN A 50 -2.04 2.16 6.40
N SER A 51 -1.80 1.56 5.24
CA SER A 51 -2.09 2.11 3.92
C SER A 51 -3.58 2.20 3.66
N ILE A 52 -4.34 1.18 4.07
CA ILE A 52 -5.81 1.21 4.01
C ILE A 52 -6.34 2.34 4.89
N ARG A 53 -5.85 2.47 6.13
CA ARG A 53 -6.27 3.58 7.02
C ARG A 53 -6.02 4.94 6.39
N ASN A 54 -4.83 5.15 5.83
CA ASN A 54 -4.49 6.40 5.15
C ASN A 54 -5.38 6.65 3.92
N HIS A 55 -5.62 5.63 3.11
CA HIS A 55 -6.50 5.72 1.93
C HIS A 55 -7.94 6.08 2.29
N LEU A 56 -8.52 5.39 3.29
CA LEU A 56 -9.87 5.68 3.78
C LEU A 56 -9.97 7.08 4.38
N SER A 57 -8.96 7.53 5.14
CA SER A 57 -8.94 8.91 5.66
C SER A 57 -8.89 9.96 4.55
N ALA A 58 -8.16 9.69 3.46
CA ALA A 58 -8.08 10.59 2.32
C ALA A 58 -9.38 10.62 1.50
N GLN A 59 -10.08 9.48 1.35
CA GLN A 59 -11.40 9.44 0.70
C GLN A 59 -12.46 10.21 1.49
N ALA A 60 -12.47 10.08 2.82
CA ALA A 60 -13.40 10.81 3.68
C ALA A 60 -13.25 12.34 3.55
N ALA A 61 -12.05 12.83 3.25
CA ALA A 61 -11.76 14.25 3.05
C ALA A 61 -12.25 14.81 1.69
N TYR A 62 -12.51 13.95 0.70
CA TYR A 62 -13.00 14.37 -0.63
C TYR A 62 -14.53 14.35 -0.76
N THR A 63 -15.23 13.84 0.24
CA THR A 63 -16.71 13.77 0.31
C THR A 63 -17.35 14.83 1.20
N SER A 64 -16.61 15.90 1.56
CA SER A 64 -17.13 17.07 2.30
C SER A 64 -17.13 18.33 1.45
#